data_AF-A0A956FQQ6-F1
#
_entry.id   AF-A0A956FQQ6-F1
#
_cell.length_a   1.000
_cell.length_b   1.000
_cell.length_c   1.000
_cell.angle_alpha   90.00
_cell.angle_beta   90.00
_cell.angle_gamma   90.00
#
_symmetry.space_group_name_H-M   'P 1'
#
loop_
_entity.id
_entity.type
_entity.pdbx_description
1 polymer ?
#
loop_
_entity_poly.entity_id
_entity_poly.type
_entity_poly.pdbx_seq_one_letter_code
_entity_poly.pdbx_strand_id
1 'polypeptide(L)'
;MVHADDDPRPERPAHSDFDLAFEDGAMVEGAWDEPWTLRVIELGALTLRSGRILIGDPLTGALAGEAALARQVPPGRYPVLLSVIAASPADHRVAAAKLVIRDAPVVRWEPALFEGQEPDAERLPCYGVDSGTGVFACAEAAPALDDEESAERLLEALDADADGLPGLGACPHPVAPESALCFSSGWGDGLYVSWWGLAADGEPSCLITDFDLLVRAIYERVVLPWPPPRGRVSLPLVAAREGKLWRPLFGKPRLHHRGPRLPRVRLLVAGETPRPIPPRWVRDVAEYAVDEAPPGAQLEIGYAVGERPARRLSASTS
;
A
#
# COMPACT_ATOMS: atom_id res chain seq x y z
N MET A 1 8.44 -29.56 25.88
CA MET A 1 7.24 -29.70 25.04
C MET A 1 6.12 -28.97 25.75
N VAL A 2 5.93 -27.71 25.40
CA VAL A 2 4.75 -26.91 25.75
C VAL A 2 4.32 -26.30 24.43
N HIS A 3 3.08 -26.59 24.06
CA HIS A 3 2.46 -26.19 22.81
C HIS A 3 2.53 -24.67 22.63
N ALA A 4 3.11 -24.25 21.51
CA ALA A 4 2.76 -23.00 20.87
C ALA A 4 1.50 -23.28 20.06
N ASP A 5 0.41 -22.58 20.34
CA ASP A 5 -0.58 -22.17 19.34
C ASP A 5 -1.56 -21.18 19.97
N ASP A 6 -2.13 -20.36 19.10
CA ASP A 6 -3.08 -19.25 19.30
C ASP A 6 -2.49 -17.88 19.68
N ASP A 7 -1.59 -17.38 18.83
CA ASP A 7 -1.62 -15.96 18.46
C ASP A 7 -2.59 -15.81 17.27
N PRO A 8 -3.71 -15.07 17.37
CA PRO A 8 -4.56 -14.79 16.21
C PRO A 8 -3.85 -13.78 15.31
N ARG A 9 -2.83 -14.25 14.58
CA ARG A 9 -2.33 -13.55 13.41
C ARG A 9 -3.46 -13.55 12.37
N PRO A 10 -3.76 -12.42 11.71
CA PRO A 10 -4.76 -12.41 10.65
C PRO A 10 -4.42 -13.48 9.60
N GLU A 11 -5.41 -14.29 9.22
CA GLU A 11 -5.24 -15.54 8.44
C GLU A 11 -4.67 -15.36 7.02
N ARG A 12 -4.41 -14.13 6.58
CA ARG A 12 -3.59 -13.71 5.42
C ARG A 12 -3.41 -12.18 5.51
N PRO A 13 -2.31 -11.60 4.99
CA PRO A 13 -2.27 -10.15 4.76
C PRO A 13 -3.47 -9.76 3.90
N ALA A 14 -4.19 -8.72 4.31
CA ALA A 14 -5.32 -8.24 3.53
C ALA A 14 -4.77 -7.58 2.26
N HIS A 15 -5.04 -8.14 1.09
CA HIS A 15 -4.88 -7.40 -0.16
C HIS A 15 -6.04 -6.41 -0.33
N SER A 16 -5.88 -5.44 -1.21
CA SER A 16 -6.94 -4.52 -1.59
C SER A 16 -8.15 -5.26 -2.18
N ASP A 17 -9.33 -4.65 -2.11
CA ASP A 17 -10.49 -5.12 -2.87
C ASP A 17 -10.24 -4.77 -4.34
N PHE A 18 -9.73 -5.73 -5.12
CA PHE A 18 -9.30 -5.49 -6.49
C PHE A 18 -10.45 -5.24 -7.46
N ASP A 19 -11.66 -5.70 -7.16
CA ASP A 19 -12.82 -5.35 -7.97
C ASP A 19 -13.18 -3.88 -7.75
N LEU A 20 -13.17 -3.43 -6.49
CA LEU A 20 -13.38 -2.02 -6.15
C LEU A 20 -12.26 -1.12 -6.65
N ALA A 21 -10.99 -1.55 -6.55
CA ALA A 21 -9.81 -0.76 -6.93
C ALA A 21 -9.85 -0.35 -8.41
N PHE A 22 -10.47 -1.15 -9.26
CA PHE A 22 -10.59 -0.89 -10.70
C PHE A 22 -12.01 -0.47 -11.12
N GLU A 23 -12.79 0.12 -10.21
CA GLU A 23 -14.03 0.80 -10.51
C GLU A 23 -13.83 2.32 -10.58
N ASP A 24 -13.83 2.86 -11.81
CA ASP A 24 -13.64 4.29 -12.04
C ASP A 24 -14.72 5.14 -11.36
N GLY A 25 -14.29 6.21 -10.68
CA GLY A 25 -15.15 7.13 -9.95
C GLY A 25 -15.63 6.63 -8.57
N ALA A 26 -15.26 5.41 -8.16
CA ALA A 26 -15.64 4.91 -6.84
C ALA A 26 -14.98 5.72 -5.72
N MET A 27 -15.76 6.06 -4.68
CA MET A 27 -15.25 6.70 -3.47
C MET A 27 -14.93 5.65 -2.42
N VAL A 28 -13.76 5.74 -1.80
CA VAL A 28 -13.26 4.79 -0.81
C VAL A 28 -12.68 5.47 0.42
N GLU A 29 -12.58 4.73 1.52
CA GLU A 29 -11.86 5.17 2.71
C GLU A 29 -10.38 5.45 2.39
N GLY A 30 -9.94 6.69 2.54
CA GLY A 30 -8.56 7.10 2.43
C GLY A 30 -7.83 7.16 3.76
N ALA A 31 -6.63 7.75 3.73
CA ALA A 31 -5.86 8.01 4.94
C ALA A 31 -6.59 9.01 5.84
N TRP A 32 -6.41 8.87 7.15
CA TRP A 32 -7.01 9.77 8.15
C TRP A 32 -8.54 9.87 8.13
N ASP A 33 -9.21 8.86 7.55
CA ASP A 33 -10.67 8.83 7.35
C ASP A 33 -11.17 9.90 6.34
N GLU A 34 -10.26 10.45 5.52
CA GLU A 34 -10.62 11.30 4.38
C GLU A 34 -11.00 10.43 3.18
N PRO A 35 -12.05 10.78 2.42
CA PRO A 35 -12.44 10.02 1.24
C PRO A 35 -11.44 10.19 0.10
N TRP A 36 -11.13 9.11 -0.61
CA TRP A 36 -10.41 9.16 -1.88
C TRP A 36 -11.32 8.75 -3.02
N THR A 37 -11.14 9.37 -4.18
CA THR A 37 -11.78 8.95 -5.42
C THR A 37 -10.80 8.10 -6.22
N LEU A 38 -11.27 6.95 -6.70
CA LEU A 38 -10.54 6.09 -7.61
C LEU A 38 -10.72 6.57 -9.05
N ARG A 39 -9.62 6.60 -9.80
CA ARG A 39 -9.60 6.80 -11.25
C ARG A 39 -8.91 5.60 -11.89
N VAL A 40 -9.50 5.06 -12.95
CA VAL A 40 -8.89 3.99 -13.74
C VAL A 40 -8.37 4.56 -15.04
N ILE A 41 -7.08 4.35 -15.30
CA ILE A 41 -6.43 4.80 -16.54
C ILE A 41 -5.82 3.61 -17.28
N GLU A 42 -5.89 3.62 -18.61
CA GLU A 42 -5.16 2.66 -19.45
C GLU A 42 -3.79 3.25 -19.79
N LEU A 43 -2.73 2.61 -19.28
CA LEU A 43 -1.35 3.07 -19.52
C LEU A 43 -0.86 2.71 -20.94
N GLY A 44 -1.39 1.61 -21.48
CA GLY A 44 -1.00 1.06 -22.77
C GLY A 44 -1.22 -0.45 -22.79
N ALA A 45 -0.56 -1.15 -23.72
CA ALA A 45 -0.62 -2.60 -23.76
C ALA A 45 0.77 -3.21 -23.90
N LEU A 46 1.02 -4.21 -23.05
CA LEU A 46 2.25 -4.96 -22.94
C LEU A 46 2.25 -6.16 -23.91
N THR A 47 3.23 -6.20 -24.79
CA THR A 47 3.50 -7.31 -25.69
C THR A 47 4.40 -8.33 -24.98
N LEU A 48 3.86 -9.53 -24.77
CA LEU A 48 4.57 -10.68 -24.19
C LEU A 48 4.89 -11.69 -25.29
N ARG A 49 6.18 -11.86 -25.60
CA ARG A 49 6.64 -12.70 -26.73
C ARG A 49 6.54 -14.20 -26.45
N SER A 50 7.01 -14.64 -25.29
CA SER A 50 6.84 -16.02 -24.81
C SER A 50 5.71 -16.18 -23.79
N GLY A 51 5.14 -15.06 -23.30
CA GLY A 51 4.21 -15.10 -22.17
C GLY A 51 4.87 -15.03 -20.79
N ARG A 52 6.22 -14.97 -20.73
CA ARG A 52 6.96 -14.77 -19.48
C ARG A 52 6.93 -13.30 -19.07
N ILE A 53 6.47 -13.07 -17.85
CA ILE A 53 6.30 -11.73 -17.27
C ILE A 53 7.38 -11.54 -16.22
N LEU A 54 8.07 -10.41 -16.31
CA LEU A 54 9.01 -9.93 -15.31
C LEU A 54 8.41 -8.72 -14.61
N ILE A 55 8.55 -8.68 -13.30
CA ILE A 55 8.16 -7.58 -12.43
C ILE A 55 9.35 -7.19 -11.57
N GLY A 56 9.47 -5.92 -11.23
CA GLY A 56 10.63 -5.42 -10.50
C GLY A 56 10.70 -3.90 -10.48
N ASP A 57 11.87 -3.41 -10.09
CA ASP A 57 12.24 -2.00 -10.18
C ASP A 57 13.18 -1.78 -11.37
N PRO A 58 12.74 -1.05 -12.41
CA PRO A 58 13.54 -0.88 -13.63
C PRO A 58 14.73 0.08 -13.47
N LEU A 59 14.88 0.78 -12.33
CA LEU A 59 15.90 1.80 -12.12
C LEU A 59 17.05 1.35 -11.21
N THR A 60 17.02 0.11 -10.73
CA THR A 60 18.05 -0.43 -9.81
C THR A 60 19.26 -1.04 -10.51
N GLY A 61 19.21 -1.24 -11.82
CA GLY A 61 20.28 -1.92 -12.57
C GLY A 61 20.41 -3.41 -12.26
N ALA A 62 19.35 -4.03 -11.71
CA ALA A 62 19.30 -5.45 -11.38
C ALA A 62 18.20 -6.21 -12.13
N LEU A 63 17.43 -5.53 -13.00
CA LEU A 63 16.20 -6.08 -13.55
C LEU A 63 16.45 -7.32 -14.42
N ALA A 64 17.57 -7.38 -15.17
CA ALA A 64 17.90 -8.53 -15.99
C ALA A 64 18.35 -9.76 -15.17
N GLY A 65 18.72 -9.56 -13.90
CA GLY A 65 19.04 -10.61 -12.95
C GLY A 65 17.84 -11.17 -12.20
N GLU A 66 16.69 -10.51 -12.26
CA GLU A 66 15.47 -10.92 -11.57
C GLU A 66 14.81 -12.15 -12.21
N ALA A 67 14.20 -12.98 -11.37
CA ALA A 67 13.42 -14.11 -11.84
C ALA A 67 12.08 -13.64 -12.43
N ALA A 68 11.66 -14.22 -13.55
CA ALA A 68 10.31 -14.03 -14.07
C ALA A 68 9.27 -14.68 -13.13
N LEU A 69 8.00 -14.34 -13.32
CA LEU A 69 6.91 -15.03 -12.63
C LEU A 69 6.81 -16.49 -13.09
N ALA A 70 6.56 -17.40 -12.15
CA ALA A 70 6.47 -18.84 -12.40
C ALA A 70 5.33 -19.21 -13.35
N ARG A 71 4.21 -18.47 -13.28
CA ARG A 71 3.07 -18.65 -14.18
C ARG A 71 3.24 -17.78 -15.42
N GLN A 72 3.08 -18.42 -16.57
CA GLN A 72 3.10 -17.78 -17.89
C GLN A 72 1.68 -17.61 -18.41
N VAL A 73 1.52 -16.69 -19.36
CA VAL A 73 0.28 -16.48 -20.12
C VAL A 73 0.53 -16.81 -21.59
N PRO A 74 -0.48 -16.95 -22.45
CA PRO A 74 -0.23 -17.07 -23.88
C PRO A 74 0.58 -15.88 -24.42
N PRO A 75 1.41 -16.05 -25.46
CA PRO A 75 1.97 -14.92 -26.20
C PRO A 75 0.86 -14.00 -26.72
N GLY A 76 1.04 -12.69 -26.59
CA GLY A 76 -0.01 -11.74 -26.93
C GLY A 76 0.30 -10.30 -26.54
N ARG A 77 -0.69 -9.43 -26.74
CA ARG A 77 -0.65 -8.02 -26.37
C ARG A 77 -1.79 -7.74 -25.39
N TYR A 78 -1.45 -7.27 -24.20
CA TYR A 78 -2.33 -7.24 -23.04
C TYR A 78 -2.42 -5.83 -22.44
N PRO A 79 -3.62 -5.25 -22.29
CA PRO A 79 -3.78 -3.93 -21.68
C PRO A 79 -3.23 -3.89 -20.25
N VAL A 80 -2.62 -2.76 -19.89
CA VAL A 80 -2.24 -2.44 -18.51
C VAL A 80 -3.07 -1.26 -18.04
N LEU A 81 -3.83 -1.49 -16.97
CA LEU A 81 -4.64 -0.49 -16.30
C LEU A 81 -3.97 -0.09 -14.99
N LEU A 82 -4.07 1.18 -14.61
CA LEU A 82 -3.68 1.67 -13.30
C LEU A 82 -4.92 2.10 -12.52
N SER A 83 -5.00 1.67 -11.26
CA SER A 83 -5.87 2.24 -10.26
C SER A 83 -5.15 3.41 -9.62
N VAL A 84 -5.71 4.61 -9.71
CA VAL A 84 -5.13 5.84 -9.21
C VAL A 84 -6.02 6.42 -8.12
N ILE A 85 -5.44 6.73 -6.96
CA ILE A 85 -6.12 7.52 -5.94
C ILE A 85 -5.84 9.02 -6.18
N ALA A 86 -6.87 9.84 -6.01
CA ALA A 86 -6.71 11.28 -5.83
C ALA A 86 -6.73 11.58 -4.31
N ALA A 87 -5.54 11.70 -3.70
CA ALA A 87 -5.41 12.07 -2.29
C ALA A 87 -5.67 13.57 -2.05
N SER A 88 -5.37 14.39 -3.05
CA SER A 88 -5.76 15.80 -3.15
C SER A 88 -5.82 16.20 -4.63
N PRO A 89 -6.32 17.40 -5.00
CA PRO A 89 -6.31 17.86 -6.39
C PRO A 89 -4.93 17.87 -7.07
N ALA A 90 -3.85 17.86 -6.29
CA ALA A 90 -2.47 17.88 -6.78
C ALA A 90 -1.66 16.63 -6.39
N ASP A 91 -2.26 15.65 -5.70
CA ASP A 91 -1.56 14.43 -5.26
C ASP A 91 -2.31 13.20 -5.77
N HIS A 92 -1.79 12.64 -6.85
CA HIS A 92 -2.29 11.42 -7.49
C HIS A 92 -1.27 10.30 -7.31
N ARG A 93 -1.75 9.11 -6.96
CA ARG A 93 -0.86 7.97 -6.71
C ARG A 93 -1.42 6.70 -7.30
N VAL A 94 -0.55 5.91 -7.91
CA VAL A 94 -0.91 4.57 -8.37
C VAL A 94 -1.10 3.67 -7.16
N ALA A 95 -2.34 3.24 -6.92
CA ALA A 95 -2.69 2.31 -5.85
C ALA A 95 -2.49 0.85 -6.26
N ALA A 96 -2.70 0.53 -7.54
CA ALA A 96 -2.45 -0.79 -8.08
C ALA A 96 -2.25 -0.73 -9.60
N ALA A 97 -1.50 -1.69 -10.15
CA ALA A 97 -1.33 -1.88 -11.59
C ALA A 97 -1.88 -3.25 -12.01
N LYS A 98 -2.68 -3.32 -13.07
CA LYS A 98 -3.36 -4.54 -13.55
C LYS A 98 -3.02 -4.83 -15.00
N LEU A 99 -2.40 -5.98 -15.25
CA LEU A 99 -2.25 -6.57 -16.56
C LEU A 99 -3.49 -7.43 -16.86
N VAL A 100 -4.28 -7.03 -17.86
CA VAL A 100 -5.51 -7.72 -18.25
C VAL A 100 -5.16 -8.83 -19.26
N ILE A 101 -5.36 -10.09 -18.87
CA ILE A 101 -5.05 -11.26 -19.70
C ILE A 101 -6.24 -11.65 -20.57
N ARG A 102 -7.44 -11.65 -19.99
CA ARG A 102 -8.69 -11.94 -20.71
C ARG A 102 -9.90 -11.40 -19.97
N ASP A 103 -10.98 -11.24 -20.71
CA ASP A 103 -12.29 -10.86 -20.16
C ASP A 103 -12.99 -12.10 -19.58
N ALA A 104 -12.69 -12.41 -18.32
CA ALA A 104 -13.34 -13.47 -17.56
C ALA A 104 -13.44 -13.09 -16.07
N PRO A 105 -14.59 -13.30 -15.40
CA PRO A 105 -14.76 -12.95 -13.99
C PRO A 105 -13.75 -13.65 -13.09
N VAL A 106 -13.11 -12.90 -12.20
CA VAL A 106 -12.21 -13.44 -11.18
C VAL A 106 -13.04 -14.02 -10.03
N VAL A 107 -12.73 -15.25 -9.63
CA VAL A 107 -13.39 -15.94 -8.51
C VAL A 107 -12.42 -16.27 -7.37
N ARG A 108 -11.11 -16.12 -7.61
CA ARG A 108 -10.06 -16.45 -6.65
C ARG A 108 -8.80 -15.64 -6.92
N TRP A 109 -8.15 -15.20 -5.83
CA TRP A 109 -6.86 -14.51 -5.86
C TRP A 109 -5.75 -15.40 -5.29
N GLU A 110 -4.61 -15.44 -5.96
CA GLU A 110 -3.39 -16.14 -5.52
C GLU A 110 -2.18 -15.22 -5.64
N PRO A 111 -1.27 -15.17 -4.64
CA PRO A 111 0.01 -14.49 -4.81
C PRO A 111 0.80 -15.07 -5.98
N ALA A 112 1.44 -14.20 -6.76
CA ALA A 112 2.26 -14.58 -7.90
C ALA A 112 3.67 -14.98 -7.41
N LEU A 113 4.00 -16.26 -7.55
CA LEU A 113 5.34 -16.79 -7.25
C LEU A 113 6.31 -16.47 -8.39
N PHE A 114 7.58 -16.30 -8.03
CA PHE A 114 8.70 -16.24 -8.99
C PHE A 114 9.14 -17.65 -9.41
N GLU A 115 9.75 -17.76 -10.60
CA GLU A 115 10.32 -19.03 -11.08
C GLU A 115 11.28 -19.63 -10.03
N GLY A 116 11.05 -20.90 -9.66
CA GLY A 116 11.85 -21.61 -8.66
C GLY A 116 11.54 -21.25 -7.20
N GLN A 117 10.59 -20.36 -6.94
CA GLN A 117 10.12 -20.05 -5.60
C GLN A 117 9.01 -21.03 -5.16
N GLU A 118 9.15 -21.57 -3.95
CA GLU A 118 8.12 -22.38 -3.31
C GLU A 118 7.17 -21.51 -2.45
N PRO A 119 5.89 -21.90 -2.30
CA PRO A 119 4.96 -21.20 -1.41
C PRO A 119 5.46 -21.18 0.04
N ASP A 120 5.43 -20.02 0.67
CA ASP A 120 5.72 -19.84 2.10
C ASP A 120 4.47 -19.30 2.81
N ALA A 121 4.08 -19.97 3.91
CA ALA A 121 2.92 -19.59 4.70
C ALA A 121 3.17 -18.34 5.56
N GLU A 122 4.42 -18.04 5.88
CA GLU A 122 4.80 -16.90 6.73
C GLU A 122 5.17 -15.66 5.92
N ARG A 123 5.55 -15.82 4.65
CA ARG A 123 6.01 -14.73 3.79
C ARG A 123 5.41 -14.81 2.39
N LEU A 124 4.72 -13.74 1.99
CA LEU A 124 4.23 -13.60 0.62
C LEU A 124 5.38 -13.35 -0.37
N PRO A 125 5.28 -13.84 -1.62
CA PRO A 125 6.19 -13.45 -2.68
C PRO A 125 6.03 -11.96 -2.99
N CYS A 126 7.14 -11.23 -2.98
CA CYS A 126 7.15 -9.79 -3.24
C CYS A 126 8.40 -9.42 -4.03
N TYR A 127 8.31 -8.37 -4.84
CA TYR A 127 9.48 -7.70 -5.41
C TYR A 127 9.75 -6.40 -4.66
N GLY A 128 11.02 -6.00 -4.60
CA GLY A 128 11.43 -4.74 -4.01
C GLY A 128 11.35 -3.59 -5.00
N VAL A 129 11.01 -2.42 -4.48
CA VAL A 129 11.11 -1.14 -5.18
C VAL A 129 11.94 -0.22 -4.30
N ASP A 130 13.00 0.34 -4.87
CA ASP A 130 13.97 1.23 -4.22
C ASP A 130 14.00 2.63 -4.88
N SER A 131 13.49 2.74 -6.10
CA SER A 131 13.41 4.01 -6.85
C SER A 131 12.04 4.67 -6.79
N GLY A 132 11.08 4.02 -6.12
CA GLY A 132 9.66 4.36 -6.21
C GLY A 132 8.98 3.96 -7.53
N THR A 133 9.62 3.17 -8.40
CA THR A 133 9.07 2.73 -9.70
C THR A 133 8.94 1.21 -9.81
N GLY A 134 7.77 0.73 -10.24
CA GLY A 134 7.54 -0.65 -10.65
C GLY A 134 7.44 -0.80 -12.17
N VAL A 135 7.66 -2.02 -12.66
CA VAL A 135 7.50 -2.36 -14.09
C VAL A 135 6.73 -3.67 -14.28
N PHE A 136 5.92 -3.72 -15.33
CA PHE A 136 5.52 -4.96 -15.99
C PHE A 136 6.28 -5.08 -17.31
N ALA A 137 7.11 -6.12 -17.44
CA ALA A 137 7.96 -6.32 -18.61
C ALA A 137 7.82 -7.72 -19.22
N CYS A 138 7.99 -7.81 -20.53
CA CYS A 138 8.33 -9.04 -21.23
C CYS A 138 9.72 -9.47 -20.76
N ALA A 139 9.89 -10.70 -20.25
CA ALA A 139 11.16 -11.14 -19.68
C ALA A 139 12.34 -11.00 -20.67
N GLU A 140 12.09 -11.18 -21.96
CA GLU A 140 13.08 -11.06 -23.05
C GLU A 140 13.46 -9.62 -23.39
N ALA A 141 12.80 -8.62 -22.80
CA ALA A 141 13.18 -7.22 -22.93
C ALA A 141 14.18 -6.80 -21.84
N ALA A 142 14.26 -7.50 -20.72
CA ALA A 142 15.01 -7.08 -19.54
C ALA A 142 16.47 -6.67 -19.81
N PRO A 143 17.27 -7.40 -20.64
CA PRO A 143 18.64 -6.99 -20.93
C PRO A 143 18.78 -5.62 -21.62
N ALA A 144 17.73 -5.15 -22.30
CA ALA A 144 17.71 -3.84 -22.95
C ALA A 144 17.15 -2.72 -22.06
N LEU A 145 16.69 -3.04 -20.85
CA LEU A 145 16.21 -2.09 -19.85
C LEU A 145 17.28 -1.83 -18.78
N ASP A 146 18.23 -2.75 -18.65
CA ASP A 146 19.16 -2.85 -17.53
C ASP A 146 20.51 -2.16 -17.84
N ASP A 147 20.45 -0.90 -18.24
CA ASP A 147 21.61 -0.05 -18.50
C ASP A 147 21.37 1.42 -18.08
N GLU A 148 22.46 2.16 -17.82
CA GLU A 148 22.42 3.52 -17.28
C GLU A 148 21.72 4.51 -18.22
N GLU A 149 21.92 4.40 -19.54
CA GLU A 149 21.28 5.28 -20.52
C GLU A 149 19.76 5.02 -20.59
N SER A 150 19.35 3.75 -20.53
CA SER A 150 17.94 3.37 -20.42
C SER A 150 17.29 3.93 -19.16
N ALA A 151 17.96 3.85 -18.01
CA ALA A 151 17.48 4.37 -16.74
C ALA A 151 17.32 5.90 -16.75
N GLU A 152 18.30 6.64 -17.29
CA GLU A 152 18.22 8.10 -17.42
C GLU A 152 17.03 8.54 -18.28
N ARG A 153 16.83 7.87 -19.43
CA ARG A 153 15.69 8.15 -20.32
C ARG A 153 14.36 7.83 -19.64
N LEU A 154 14.31 6.76 -18.84
CA LEU A 154 13.10 6.40 -18.11
C LEU A 154 12.77 7.45 -17.03
N LEU A 155 13.76 7.93 -16.29
CA LEU A 155 13.57 9.01 -15.31
C LEU A 155 12.98 10.27 -15.97
N GLU A 156 13.56 10.70 -17.10
CA GLU A 156 13.03 11.85 -17.86
C GLU A 156 11.58 11.60 -18.33
N ALA A 157 11.26 10.38 -18.77
CA ALA A 157 9.91 10.03 -19.19
C ALA A 157 8.90 9.97 -18.03
N LEU A 158 9.33 9.60 -16.82
CA LEU A 158 8.47 9.53 -15.63
C LEU A 158 8.17 10.92 -15.04
N ASP A 159 9.05 11.91 -15.27
CA ASP A 159 8.81 13.30 -14.88
C ASP A 159 7.70 13.99 -15.70
N ALA A 160 7.31 13.39 -16.84
CA ALA A 160 6.22 13.90 -17.66
C ALA A 160 4.83 13.58 -17.08
N ASP A 161 3.85 14.45 -17.34
CA ASP A 161 2.46 14.23 -16.96
C ASP A 161 1.91 12.96 -17.64
N ALA A 162 1.24 12.10 -16.86
CA ALA A 162 0.59 10.90 -17.37
C ALA A 162 -0.93 11.05 -17.31
N ASP A 163 -1.61 10.92 -18.46
CA ASP A 163 -3.06 11.06 -18.59
C ASP A 163 -3.64 12.36 -17.95
N GLY A 164 -2.89 13.46 -18.12
CA GLY A 164 -3.22 14.77 -17.56
C GLY A 164 -3.12 14.86 -16.03
N LEU A 165 -2.47 13.88 -15.38
CA LEU A 165 -2.21 13.85 -13.95
C LEU A 165 -0.73 14.18 -13.69
N PRO A 166 -0.42 15.40 -13.23
CA PRO A 166 0.94 15.77 -12.91
C PRO A 166 1.51 14.90 -11.79
N GLY A 167 2.76 14.45 -11.98
CA GLY A 167 3.51 13.70 -10.97
C GLY A 167 3.02 12.26 -10.72
N LEU A 168 2.14 11.71 -11.56
CA LEU A 168 1.71 10.32 -11.42
C LEU A 168 2.87 9.33 -11.67
N GLY A 169 3.79 9.68 -12.58
CA GLY A 169 4.95 8.87 -12.93
C GLY A 169 4.56 7.52 -13.53
N ALA A 170 4.01 7.52 -14.75
CA ALA A 170 3.69 6.28 -15.44
C ALA A 170 3.84 6.44 -16.95
N CYS A 171 4.59 5.53 -17.58
CA CYS A 171 4.85 5.58 -19.02
C CYS A 171 5.27 4.21 -19.58
N PRO A 172 5.12 3.99 -20.90
CA PRO A 172 5.90 2.96 -21.58
C PRO A 172 7.40 3.22 -21.47
N HIS A 173 8.19 2.17 -21.27
CA HIS A 173 9.64 2.30 -21.20
C HIS A 173 10.21 2.86 -22.52
N PRO A 174 11.07 3.89 -22.52
CA PRO A 174 11.50 4.58 -23.75
C PRO A 174 12.28 3.70 -24.72
N VAL A 175 13.00 2.69 -24.23
CA VAL A 175 13.79 1.76 -25.06
C VAL A 175 12.97 0.57 -25.58
N ALA A 176 11.91 0.17 -24.86
CA ALA A 176 11.09 -0.97 -25.22
C ALA A 176 9.60 -0.70 -24.93
N PRO A 177 8.99 0.31 -25.57
CA PRO A 177 7.68 0.83 -25.18
C PRO A 177 6.53 -0.17 -25.34
N GLU A 178 6.70 -1.20 -26.17
CA GLU A 178 5.73 -2.28 -26.28
C GLU A 178 5.99 -3.43 -25.31
N SER A 179 7.19 -3.53 -24.73
CA SER A 179 7.61 -4.69 -23.94
C SER A 179 7.90 -4.37 -22.47
N ALA A 180 7.76 -3.11 -22.04
CA ALA A 180 7.85 -2.72 -20.64
C ALA A 180 6.99 -1.48 -20.38
N LEU A 181 6.11 -1.56 -19.40
CA LEU A 181 5.28 -0.45 -18.93
C LEU A 181 5.62 -0.17 -17.46
N CYS A 182 6.02 1.07 -17.17
CA CYS A 182 6.54 1.52 -15.89
C CYS A 182 5.52 2.43 -15.20
N PHE A 183 5.48 2.37 -13.87
CA PHE A 183 4.53 3.13 -13.05
C PHE A 183 5.08 3.35 -11.65
N SER A 184 4.74 4.48 -11.04
CA SER A 184 5.08 4.78 -9.66
C SER A 184 4.44 3.77 -8.70
N SER A 185 5.06 3.60 -7.54
CA SER A 185 4.71 2.59 -6.54
C SER A 185 4.05 3.21 -5.31
N GLY A 186 2.88 3.83 -5.50
CA GLY A 186 2.09 4.35 -4.38
C GLY A 186 2.80 5.40 -3.51
N TRP A 187 3.36 4.97 -2.37
CA TRP A 187 4.13 5.83 -1.47
C TRP A 187 5.64 5.85 -1.75
N GLY A 188 6.14 5.01 -2.66
CA GLY A 188 7.55 4.91 -3.03
C GLY A 188 8.13 3.56 -2.63
N ASP A 189 9.30 3.58 -2.00
CA ASP A 189 10.07 2.37 -1.71
C ASP A 189 9.30 1.36 -0.84
N GLY A 190 9.45 0.07 -1.16
CA GLY A 190 8.70 -0.97 -0.47
C GLY A 190 8.89 -2.38 -1.03
N LEU A 191 8.16 -3.33 -0.44
CA LEU A 191 8.05 -4.71 -0.91
C LEU A 191 6.60 -4.93 -1.33
N TYR A 192 6.37 -5.18 -2.60
CA TYR A 192 5.03 -5.25 -3.18
C TYR A 192 4.69 -6.63 -3.70
N VAL A 193 3.46 -7.06 -3.45
CA VAL A 193 2.96 -8.39 -3.84
C VAL A 193 2.14 -8.26 -5.12
N SER A 194 2.41 -9.14 -6.08
CA SER A 194 1.54 -9.32 -7.23
C SER A 194 0.60 -10.52 -7.03
N TRP A 195 -0.61 -10.43 -7.60
CA TRP A 195 -1.69 -11.38 -7.41
C TRP A 195 -2.27 -11.81 -8.76
N TRP A 196 -2.40 -13.11 -8.97
CA TRP A 196 -3.18 -13.67 -10.06
C TRP A 196 -4.66 -13.69 -9.71
N GLY A 197 -5.48 -13.05 -10.55
CA GLY A 197 -6.93 -13.19 -10.53
C GLY A 197 -7.34 -14.35 -11.43
N LEU A 198 -7.89 -15.42 -10.86
CA LEU A 198 -8.25 -16.64 -11.58
C LEU A 198 -9.74 -16.70 -11.85
N ALA A 199 -10.11 -17.13 -13.06
CA ALA A 199 -11.50 -17.47 -13.35
C ALA A 199 -11.85 -18.87 -12.85
N ALA A 200 -13.11 -19.26 -13.04
CA ALA A 200 -13.64 -20.54 -12.56
C ALA A 200 -12.97 -21.79 -13.17
N ASP A 201 -12.33 -21.65 -14.33
CA ASP A 201 -11.54 -22.70 -14.99
C ASP A 201 -10.11 -22.82 -14.43
N GLY A 202 -9.70 -21.93 -13.51
CA GLY A 202 -8.35 -21.88 -12.93
C GLY A 202 -7.34 -21.08 -13.76
N GLU A 203 -7.71 -20.61 -14.95
CA GLU A 203 -6.84 -19.84 -15.83
C GLU A 203 -6.84 -18.34 -15.47
N PRO A 204 -5.71 -17.63 -15.64
CA PRO A 204 -5.60 -16.24 -15.22
C PRO A 204 -6.47 -15.30 -16.08
N SER A 205 -7.21 -14.42 -15.42
CA SER A 205 -7.89 -13.27 -16.03
C SER A 205 -7.03 -12.01 -15.97
N CYS A 206 -6.26 -11.84 -14.90
CA CYS A 206 -5.36 -10.71 -14.73
C CYS A 206 -4.22 -11.01 -13.74
N LEU A 207 -3.19 -10.16 -13.81
CA LEU A 207 -2.15 -10.01 -12.79
C LEU A 207 -2.29 -8.60 -12.20
N ILE A 208 -2.24 -8.46 -10.88
CA ILE A 208 -2.29 -7.15 -10.21
C ILE A 208 -1.13 -6.99 -9.25
N THR A 209 -0.36 -5.90 -9.35
CA THR A 209 0.52 -5.47 -8.24
C THR A 209 -0.27 -4.54 -7.33
N ASP A 210 -0.31 -4.85 -6.04
CA ASP A 210 -0.89 -4.01 -5.00
C ASP A 210 0.20 -3.17 -4.33
N PHE A 211 -0.02 -1.85 -4.24
CA PHE A 211 0.89 -0.92 -3.57
C PHE A 211 0.45 -0.57 -2.14
N ASP A 212 -0.50 -1.32 -1.57
CA ASP A 212 -1.01 -1.24 -0.19
C ASP A 212 -1.72 0.08 0.16
N LEU A 213 -2.00 0.92 -0.84
CA LEU A 213 -2.68 2.19 -0.66
C LEU A 213 -4.14 2.00 -0.23
N LEU A 214 -4.80 0.93 -0.68
CA LEU A 214 -6.20 0.62 -0.39
C LEU A 214 -6.35 -0.45 0.69
N VAL A 215 -5.31 -0.68 1.48
CA VAL A 215 -5.37 -1.48 2.70
C VAL A 215 -5.47 -0.53 3.92
N ARG A 216 -6.29 -0.90 4.89
CA ARG A 216 -6.58 -0.10 6.08
C ARG A 216 -6.27 -0.89 7.33
N ALA A 217 -5.44 -0.28 8.19
CA ALA A 217 -5.20 -0.80 9.51
C ALA A 217 -6.49 -0.81 10.34
N ILE A 218 -6.80 -1.96 10.92
CA ILE A 218 -7.78 -2.14 11.98
C ILE A 218 -7.10 -1.75 13.29
N TYR A 219 -7.75 -0.88 14.05
CA TYR A 219 -7.23 -0.41 15.33
C TYR A 219 -8.10 -0.92 16.47
N GLU A 220 -7.46 -1.50 17.49
CA GLU A 220 -8.05 -1.58 18.83
C GLU A 220 -7.76 -0.27 19.56
N ARG A 221 -8.76 0.30 20.22
CA ARG A 221 -8.71 1.69 20.70
C ARG A 221 -9.16 1.81 22.15
N VAL A 222 -8.61 2.80 22.84
CA VAL A 222 -9.05 3.21 24.18
C VAL A 222 -9.09 4.72 24.26
N VAL A 223 -10.08 5.24 24.99
CA VAL A 223 -10.29 6.67 25.17
C VAL A 223 -9.92 7.07 26.60
N LEU A 224 -9.15 8.14 26.74
CA LEU A 224 -8.74 8.75 28.00
C LEU A 224 -9.25 10.19 28.09
N PRO A 225 -9.50 10.73 29.29
CA PRO A 225 -9.71 12.16 29.44
C PRO A 225 -8.43 12.93 29.06
N TRP A 226 -8.58 14.12 28.46
CA TRP A 226 -7.50 15.09 28.35
C TRP A 226 -7.64 16.16 29.45
N PRO A 227 -6.57 16.46 30.22
CA PRO A 227 -5.28 15.79 30.21
C PRO A 227 -5.35 14.40 30.87
N PRO A 228 -4.51 13.43 30.45
CA PRO A 228 -4.46 12.12 31.08
C PRO A 228 -4.02 12.22 32.56
N PRO A 229 -4.29 11.18 33.37
CA PRO A 229 -3.82 11.09 34.75
C PRO A 229 -2.30 11.31 34.82
N ARG A 230 -1.83 12.03 35.85
CA ARG A 230 -0.39 12.22 36.09
C ARG A 230 0.27 10.88 36.43
N GLY A 231 1.49 10.68 35.94
CA GLY A 231 2.24 9.46 36.16
C GLY A 231 1.88 8.37 35.15
N ARG A 232 2.13 7.12 35.53
CA ARG A 232 1.93 5.95 34.66
C ARG A 232 0.44 5.74 34.41
N VAL A 233 0.08 5.53 33.14
CA VAL A 233 -1.27 5.18 32.72
C VAL A 233 -1.26 3.69 32.38
N SER A 234 -1.94 2.87 33.17
CA SER A 234 -2.00 1.42 32.97
C SER A 234 -3.20 1.08 32.11
N LEU A 235 -2.95 0.54 30.93
CA LEU A 235 -3.97 0.14 29.97
C LEU A 235 -3.66 -1.27 29.46
N PRO A 236 -4.62 -2.21 29.53
CA PRO A 236 -4.41 -3.56 28.99
C PRO A 236 -3.94 -3.55 27.54
N LEU A 237 -4.55 -2.69 26.71
CA LEU A 237 -4.19 -2.47 25.31
C LEU A 237 -2.70 -2.15 25.14
N VAL A 238 -2.17 -1.22 25.93
CA VAL A 238 -0.76 -0.78 25.87
C VAL A 238 0.16 -1.89 26.38
N ALA A 239 -0.21 -2.54 27.49
CA ALA A 239 0.60 -3.59 28.12
C ALA A 239 0.73 -4.84 27.24
N ALA A 240 -0.35 -5.25 26.56
CA ALA A 240 -0.36 -6.37 25.62
C ALA A 240 0.58 -6.19 24.41
N ARG A 241 1.08 -4.97 24.20
CA ARG A 241 2.00 -4.61 23.10
C ARG A 241 3.36 -4.17 23.62
N GLU A 242 3.67 -4.56 24.86
CA GLU A 242 4.91 -4.24 25.57
C GLU A 242 5.20 -2.74 25.69
N GLY A 243 4.16 -1.93 25.56
CA GLY A 243 4.23 -0.48 25.62
C GLY A 243 4.17 0.05 27.05
N LYS A 244 4.59 1.30 27.20
CA LYS A 244 4.44 2.11 28.41
C LYS A 244 3.86 3.45 28.03
N LEU A 245 2.83 3.86 28.77
CA LEU A 245 2.18 5.14 28.62
C LEU A 245 2.26 5.91 29.94
N TRP A 246 2.63 7.19 29.89
CA TRP A 246 2.62 8.03 31.08
C TRP A 246 2.46 9.51 30.74
N ARG A 247 2.02 10.28 31.72
CA ARG A 247 2.12 11.74 31.71
C ARG A 247 3.21 12.17 32.69
N PRO A 248 4.13 13.07 32.32
CA PRO A 248 5.11 13.63 33.26
C PRO A 248 4.43 14.23 34.51
N LEU A 249 5.07 14.06 35.67
CA LEU A 249 4.53 14.57 36.95
C LEU A 249 4.51 16.11 37.00
N PHE A 250 5.46 16.75 36.31
CA PHE A 250 5.65 18.19 36.26
C PHE A 250 5.65 18.70 34.81
N GLY A 251 5.33 19.98 34.62
CA GLY A 251 5.28 20.63 33.32
C GLY A 251 3.93 20.58 32.62
N LYS A 252 3.91 21.01 31.36
CA LYS A 252 2.70 21.00 30.51
C LYS A 252 2.19 19.56 30.32
N PRO A 253 0.86 19.35 30.25
CA PRO A 253 0.31 18.02 29.99
C PRO A 253 0.79 17.49 28.63
N ARG A 254 1.38 16.31 28.64
CA ARG A 254 1.85 15.55 27.47
C ARG A 254 1.57 14.09 27.72
N LEU A 255 1.34 13.34 26.66
CA LEU A 255 1.30 11.89 26.72
C LEU A 255 2.62 11.34 26.18
N HIS A 256 3.30 10.53 26.96
CA HIS A 256 4.54 9.88 26.57
C HIS A 256 4.26 8.41 26.32
N HIS A 257 4.82 7.91 25.23
CA HIS A 257 4.79 6.50 24.89
C HIS A 257 6.21 5.97 24.66
N ARG A 258 6.47 4.76 25.14
CA ARG A 258 7.68 3.99 24.83
C ARG A 258 7.29 2.53 24.61
N GLY A 259 7.69 1.95 23.49
CA GLY A 259 7.36 0.56 23.17
C GLY A 259 7.65 0.24 21.71
N PRO A 260 7.62 -1.04 21.33
CA PRO A 260 7.95 -1.50 19.99
C PRO A 260 6.90 -1.10 18.94
N ARG A 261 5.64 -0.89 19.35
CA ARG A 261 4.55 -0.46 18.47
C ARG A 261 4.12 0.96 18.81
N LEU A 262 4.16 1.87 17.84
CA LEU A 262 3.75 3.25 18.03
C LEU A 262 2.21 3.35 17.95
N PRO A 263 1.51 3.91 18.95
CA PRO A 263 0.09 4.14 18.85
C PRO A 263 -0.22 5.32 17.93
N ARG A 264 -1.39 5.27 17.28
CA ARG A 264 -2.02 6.44 16.70
C ARG A 264 -2.79 7.17 17.80
N VAL A 265 -2.51 8.45 17.99
CA VAL A 265 -3.18 9.28 19.00
C VAL A 265 -4.00 10.35 18.32
N ARG A 266 -5.25 10.52 18.76
CA ARG A 266 -6.15 11.58 18.25
C ARG A 266 -6.78 12.33 19.42
N LEU A 267 -6.97 13.63 19.27
CA LEU A 267 -7.82 14.42 20.15
C LEU A 267 -9.28 14.30 19.68
N LEU A 268 -10.15 13.94 20.62
CA LEU A 268 -11.59 13.94 20.41
C LEU A 268 -12.18 15.16 21.11
N VAL A 269 -12.95 15.93 20.35
CA VAL A 269 -13.74 17.06 20.84
C VAL A 269 -15.17 16.86 20.36
N ALA A 270 -16.15 17.04 21.24
CA ALA A 270 -17.55 16.79 20.92
C ALA A 270 -18.02 17.70 19.76
N GLY A 271 -18.57 17.10 18.70
CA GLY A 271 -19.03 17.81 17.51
C GLY A 271 -17.93 18.19 16.51
N GLU A 272 -16.68 17.79 16.75
CA GLU A 272 -15.55 18.01 15.84
C GLU A 272 -15.03 16.69 15.26
N THR A 273 -14.43 16.76 14.08
CA THR A 273 -13.68 15.64 13.51
C THR A 273 -12.47 15.30 14.39
N PRO A 274 -12.21 14.02 14.70
CA PRO A 274 -11.04 13.61 15.47
C PRO A 274 -9.73 14.16 14.89
N ARG A 275 -8.98 14.92 15.70
CA ARG A 275 -7.75 15.57 15.25
C ARG A 275 -6.53 14.69 15.54
N PRO A 276 -5.75 14.26 14.54
CA PRO A 276 -4.55 13.47 14.79
C PRO A 276 -3.49 14.28 15.55
N ILE A 277 -2.82 13.63 16.50
CA ILE A 277 -1.71 14.22 17.25
C ILE A 277 -0.43 13.48 16.83
N PRO A 278 0.45 14.09 16.03
CA PRO A 278 1.69 13.45 15.64
C PRO A 278 2.65 13.34 16.83
N PRO A 279 3.45 12.27 16.91
CA PRO A 279 4.47 12.14 17.93
C PRO A 279 5.67 13.04 17.61
N ARG A 280 6.22 13.67 18.64
CA ARG A 280 7.56 14.24 18.64
C ARG A 280 8.51 13.27 19.32
N TRP A 281 9.58 12.89 18.63
CA TRP A 281 10.57 11.98 19.20
C TRP A 281 11.56 12.72 20.11
N VAL A 282 11.76 12.16 21.30
CA VAL A 282 12.82 12.56 22.24
C VAL A 282 13.53 11.28 22.67
N ARG A 283 14.69 11.02 22.05
CA ARG A 283 15.38 9.72 22.14
C ARG A 283 14.43 8.60 21.71
N ASP A 284 14.16 7.64 22.58
CA ASP A 284 13.29 6.48 22.35
C ASP A 284 11.87 6.67 22.91
N VAL A 285 11.48 7.92 23.20
CA VAL A 285 10.15 8.27 23.70
C VAL A 285 9.42 9.11 22.65
N ALA A 286 8.20 8.67 22.32
CA ALA A 286 7.26 9.44 21.52
C ALA A 286 6.42 10.34 22.44
N GLU A 287 6.50 11.65 22.24
CA GLU A 287 5.72 12.65 22.96
C GLU A 287 4.55 13.16 22.12
N TYR A 288 3.34 13.07 22.67
CA TYR A 288 2.13 13.64 22.09
C TYR A 288 1.74 14.86 22.93
N ALA A 289 1.79 16.03 22.30
CA ALA A 289 1.44 17.30 22.93
C ALA A 289 0.14 17.83 22.32
N VAL A 290 -0.70 18.41 23.17
CA VAL A 290 -1.89 19.17 22.74
C VAL A 290 -1.73 20.56 23.32
N ASP A 291 -1.57 21.55 22.46
CA ASP A 291 -1.30 22.92 22.90
C ASP A 291 -2.55 23.56 23.53
N GLU A 292 -3.71 23.37 22.90
CA GLU A 292 -5.01 23.85 23.39
C GLU A 292 -6.10 22.80 23.14
N ALA A 293 -6.92 22.56 24.18
CA ALA A 293 -8.07 21.66 24.10
C ALA A 293 -9.21 22.20 24.99
N PRO A 294 -10.46 22.18 24.51
CA PRO A 294 -11.60 22.63 25.30
C PRO A 294 -11.85 21.69 26.49
N PRO A 295 -12.54 22.17 27.55
CA PRO A 295 -12.98 21.32 28.65
C PRO A 295 -13.79 20.12 28.13
N GLY A 296 -13.49 18.92 28.66
CA GLY A 296 -14.15 17.68 28.23
C GLY A 296 -13.52 17.01 27.01
N ALA A 297 -12.45 17.56 26.43
CA ALA A 297 -11.69 16.88 25.39
C ALA A 297 -11.13 15.53 25.88
N GLN A 298 -10.97 14.59 24.95
CA GLN A 298 -10.48 13.24 25.22
C GLN A 298 -9.34 12.89 24.27
N LEU A 299 -8.53 11.90 24.65
CA LEU A 299 -7.54 11.28 23.77
C LEU A 299 -8.02 9.89 23.37
N GLU A 300 -8.11 9.63 22.07
CA GLU A 300 -8.16 8.29 21.53
C GLU A 300 -6.74 7.78 21.32
N ILE A 301 -6.45 6.58 21.82
CA ILE A 301 -5.18 5.88 21.61
C ILE A 301 -5.52 4.57 20.91
N GLY A 302 -5.04 4.42 19.67
CA GLY A 302 -5.26 3.24 18.86
C GLY A 302 -3.96 2.51 18.55
N TYR A 303 -3.99 1.18 18.61
CA TYR A 303 -2.93 0.32 18.09
C TYR A 303 -3.45 -0.52 16.94
N ALA A 304 -2.67 -0.60 15.86
CA ALA A 304 -2.98 -1.50 14.76
C ALA A 304 -2.95 -2.96 15.25
N VAL A 305 -3.99 -3.72 14.90
CA VAL A 305 -4.17 -5.15 15.27
C VAL A 305 -4.38 -6.05 14.07
N GLY A 306 -4.53 -5.46 12.88
CA GLY A 306 -4.72 -6.19 11.65
C GLY A 306 -5.00 -5.20 10.53
N GLU A 307 -5.34 -5.73 9.37
CA GLU A 307 -5.59 -4.98 8.17
C GLU A 307 -6.87 -5.48 7.49
N ARG A 308 -7.47 -4.61 6.68
CA ARG A 308 -8.62 -4.94 5.85
C ARG A 308 -8.57 -4.10 4.58
N PRO A 309 -9.25 -4.50 3.50
CA PRO A 309 -9.49 -3.61 2.37
C PRO A 309 -10.19 -2.31 2.81
N ALA A 310 -9.86 -1.21 2.14
CA ALA A 310 -10.60 0.03 2.18
C ALA A 310 -12.03 -0.23 1.69
N ARG A 311 -13.01 0.37 2.36
CA ARG A 311 -14.42 0.18 2.01
C ARG A 311 -14.88 1.27 1.05
N ARG A 312 -15.83 0.91 0.19
CA ARG A 312 -16.62 1.87 -0.55
C ARG A 312 -17.36 2.80 0.43
N LEU A 313 -17.32 4.08 0.13
CA LEU A 313 -18.15 5.10 0.76
C LEU A 313 -19.39 5.31 -0.10
N SER A 314 -20.57 5.38 0.53
CA SER A 314 -21.77 5.81 -0.15
C SER A 314 -21.60 7.26 -0.59
N ALA A 315 -21.95 7.58 -1.85
CA ALA A 315 -22.13 8.97 -2.24
C ALA A 315 -23.11 9.61 -1.24
N SER A 316 -22.65 10.63 -0.50
CA SER A 316 -23.55 11.44 0.31
C SER A 316 -24.61 11.99 -0.64
N THR A 317 -25.85 11.51 -0.50
CA THR A 317 -27.02 12.16 -1.10
C THR A 317 -27.03 13.60 -0.60
N SER A 318 -26.53 14.50 -1.43
CA SER A 318 -26.68 15.94 -1.30
C SER A 318 -28.11 16.37 -1.63
#